data_AF-A0A814TFK4-F1
#
_entry.id   AF-A0A814TFK4-F1
#
_cell.length_a   1.000
_cell.length_b   1.000
_cell.length_c   1.000
_cell.angle_alpha   90.00
_cell.angle_beta   90.00
_cell.angle_gamma   90.00
#
_symmetry.space_group_name_H-M   'P 1'
#
loop_
_entity.id
_entity.type
_entity.pdbx_description
1 polymer ?
#
loop_
_entity_poly.entity_id
_entity_poly.type
_entity_poly.pdbx_seq_one_letter_code
_entity_poly.pdbx_strand_id
1 'polypeptide(L)'
;RWTDIPVSKLSQTERERLLKLSDHLHENVIGQDGAVDSVAETVLRSRAGLSRQNQSNGSFLFLGPAGVGKTELAKTLALELFDSTESMIRIDMSEYTESHSIARLIGALPARTVDFTNTIIVLTSNIGAQYILEEVENPSSTGKRFDGKLSQIIKDRVMKECPPCRRFTPKLAEAFKRLSNEVKKKFDMVSVSCNENSESFDEYFKEMPWKALPFSDRDRSTQLGEKYGVEGIPALIIVSSTYEILTPDGVDELRAALDKGFDQWSQ
;
A
#
# COMPACT_ATOMS: atom_id res chain seq x y z
N ARG A 1 -9.28 25.95 17.72
CA ARG A 1 -8.69 26.12 16.36
C ARG A 1 -9.19 24.94 15.54
N TRP A 2 -10.08 25.20 14.58
CA TRP A 2 -10.54 24.19 13.63
C TRP A 2 -9.43 23.96 12.60
N THR A 3 -9.28 22.74 12.12
CA THR A 3 -8.40 22.46 10.98
C THR A 3 -9.07 23.07 9.75
N ASP A 4 -8.40 23.95 9.01
CA ASP A 4 -8.88 24.57 7.75
C ASP A 4 -9.10 23.56 6.60
N ILE A 5 -9.42 22.31 6.94
CA ILE A 5 -9.62 21.20 6.05
C ILE A 5 -11.15 20.96 5.98
N PRO A 6 -11.82 21.31 4.86
CA PRO A 6 -13.26 21.24 4.75
C PRO A 6 -13.75 19.78 4.73
N VAL A 7 -14.56 19.41 5.73
CA VAL A 7 -15.24 18.11 5.86
C VAL A 7 -16.74 18.21 5.50
N SER A 8 -17.15 19.31 4.86
CA SER A 8 -18.54 19.59 4.51
C SER A 8 -18.90 19.15 3.08
N LYS A 9 -20.19 18.88 2.86
CA LYS A 9 -20.80 18.67 1.53
C LYS A 9 -20.20 19.65 0.50
N LEU A 10 -19.70 19.09 -0.60
CA LEU A 10 -19.08 19.85 -1.70
C LEU A 10 -20.00 21.01 -2.12
N SER A 11 -19.46 22.23 -2.15
CA SER A 11 -20.12 23.36 -2.79
C SER A 11 -20.31 23.10 -4.29
N GLN A 12 -21.25 23.82 -4.90
CA GLN A 12 -21.50 23.71 -6.34
C GLN A 12 -20.24 24.01 -7.16
N THR A 13 -19.45 24.99 -6.72
CA THR A 13 -18.17 25.37 -7.33
C THR A 13 -17.09 24.29 -7.20
N GLU A 14 -16.94 23.66 -6.03
CA GLU A 14 -16.00 22.54 -5.84
C GLU A 14 -16.39 21.32 -6.67
N ARG A 15 -17.70 21.08 -6.84
CA ARG A 15 -18.20 19.99 -7.67
C ARG A 15 -17.87 20.19 -9.15
N GLU A 16 -18.05 21.42 -9.66
CA GLU A 16 -17.70 21.76 -11.04
C GLU A 16 -16.19 21.68 -11.28
N ARG A 17 -15.37 22.15 -10.33
CA ARG A 17 -13.91 21.99 -10.38
C ARG A 17 -13.50 20.52 -10.40
N LEU A 18 -14.08 19.69 -9.53
CA LEU A 18 -13.79 18.26 -9.49
C LEU A 18 -14.14 17.56 -10.81
N LEU A 19 -15.29 17.89 -11.41
CA LEU A 19 -15.71 17.31 -12.69
C LEU A 19 -14.76 17.66 -13.85
N LYS A 20 -14.04 18.79 -13.75
CA LYS A 20 -13.03 19.24 -14.73
C LYS A 20 -11.59 18.97 -14.29
N LEU A 21 -11.39 18.24 -13.18
CA LEU A 21 -10.07 18.02 -12.60
C LEU A 21 -9.08 17.43 -13.61
N SER A 22 -9.51 16.44 -14.40
CA SER A 22 -8.64 15.84 -15.44
C SER A 22 -8.17 16.90 -16.44
N ASP A 23 -9.09 17.71 -16.95
CA ASP A 23 -8.79 18.73 -17.96
C ASP A 23 -7.79 19.76 -17.43
N HIS A 24 -8.01 20.27 -16.22
CA HIS A 24 -7.09 21.24 -15.59
C HIS A 24 -5.71 20.65 -15.31
N LEU A 25 -5.64 19.37 -14.94
CA LEU A 25 -4.36 18.69 -14.75
C LEU A 25 -3.61 18.54 -16.08
N HIS A 26 -4.31 18.19 -17.18
CA HIS A 26 -3.72 18.07 -18.52
C HIS A 26 -3.23 19.41 -19.09
N GLU A 27 -3.86 20.53 -18.73
CA GLU A 27 -3.38 21.88 -19.12
C GLU A 27 -1.97 22.18 -18.58
N ASN A 28 -1.63 21.61 -17.43
CA ASN A 28 -0.38 21.89 -16.72
C ASN A 28 0.65 20.75 -16.80
N VAL A 29 0.22 19.52 -17.11
CA VAL A 29 1.06 18.33 -17.16
C VAL A 29 1.00 17.69 -18.55
N ILE A 30 2.06 17.90 -19.34
CA ILE A 30 2.11 17.47 -20.74
C ILE A 30 2.55 16.00 -20.87
N GLY A 31 1.75 15.19 -21.59
CA GLY A 31 2.09 13.86 -22.09
C GLY A 31 2.02 12.71 -21.08
N GLN A 32 1.79 13.00 -19.79
CA GLN A 32 1.62 11.99 -18.73
C GLN A 32 0.17 11.52 -18.62
N ASP A 33 -0.51 11.35 -19.75
CA ASP A 33 -1.97 11.36 -19.81
C ASP A 33 -2.59 10.27 -18.91
N GLY A 34 -2.07 9.05 -18.97
CA GLY A 34 -2.56 7.94 -18.14
C GLY A 34 -2.32 8.13 -16.63
N ALA A 35 -1.27 8.84 -16.23
CA ALA A 35 -1.03 9.17 -14.83
C ALA A 35 -1.99 10.26 -14.34
N VAL A 36 -2.22 11.29 -15.18
CA VAL A 36 -3.18 12.37 -14.92
C VAL A 36 -4.58 11.81 -14.74
N ASP A 37 -5.05 11.01 -15.71
CA ASP A 37 -6.39 10.41 -15.69
C ASP A 37 -6.60 9.50 -14.47
N SER A 38 -5.60 8.67 -14.14
CA SER A 38 -5.65 7.78 -12.98
C SER A 38 -5.73 8.54 -11.65
N VAL A 39 -5.05 9.69 -11.54
CA VAL A 39 -5.10 10.56 -10.36
C VAL A 39 -6.48 11.21 -10.26
N ALA A 40 -6.95 11.82 -11.34
CA ALA A 40 -8.25 12.49 -11.38
C ALA A 40 -9.39 11.53 -11.01
N GLU A 41 -9.41 10.33 -11.59
CA GLU A 41 -10.43 9.31 -11.31
C GLU A 41 -10.42 8.86 -9.84
N THR A 42 -9.24 8.68 -9.26
CA THR A 42 -9.10 8.26 -7.86
C THR A 42 -9.60 9.34 -6.90
N VAL A 43 -9.28 10.59 -7.15
CA VAL A 43 -9.76 11.73 -6.36
C VAL A 43 -11.28 11.88 -6.48
N LEU A 44 -11.81 11.77 -7.69
CA LEU A 44 -13.25 11.79 -7.95
C LEU A 44 -13.98 10.68 -7.18
N ARG A 45 -13.48 9.44 -7.23
CA ARG A 45 -14.02 8.31 -6.46
C ARG A 45 -14.02 8.60 -4.96
N SER A 46 -12.94 9.15 -4.42
CA SER A 46 -12.89 9.46 -2.98
C SER A 46 -13.88 10.55 -2.58
N ARG A 47 -13.97 11.62 -3.37
CA ARG A 47 -14.92 12.72 -3.13
C ARG A 47 -16.38 12.30 -3.31
N ALA A 48 -16.64 11.26 -4.10
CA ALA A 48 -17.97 10.65 -4.24
C ALA A 48 -18.34 9.70 -3.07
N GLY A 49 -17.43 9.47 -2.11
CA GLY A 49 -17.64 8.52 -1.02
C GLY A 49 -17.57 7.06 -1.47
N LEU A 50 -16.94 6.79 -2.63
CA LEU A 50 -16.74 5.44 -3.18
C LEU A 50 -15.35 4.88 -2.83
N SER A 51 -14.56 5.60 -2.02
CA SER A 51 -13.28 5.12 -1.48
C SER A 51 -13.49 4.26 -0.23
N ARG A 52 -12.44 3.52 0.14
CA ARG A 52 -12.43 2.73 1.38
C ARG A 52 -12.47 3.65 2.60
N GLN A 53 -13.30 3.31 3.59
CA GLN A 53 -13.33 4.00 4.87
C GLN A 53 -11.99 3.82 5.60
N ASN A 54 -11.56 4.83 6.38
CA ASN A 54 -10.28 4.87 7.12
C ASN A 54 -9.00 4.79 6.27
N GLN A 55 -9.07 5.11 4.97
CA GLN A 55 -7.90 5.24 4.10
C GLN A 55 -7.74 6.67 3.59
N SER A 56 -6.53 7.00 3.12
CA SER A 56 -6.28 8.28 2.48
C SER A 56 -7.16 8.45 1.23
N ASN A 57 -7.53 9.68 0.90
CA ASN A 57 -8.34 10.00 -0.28
C ASN A 57 -7.69 9.62 -1.62
N GLY A 58 -6.41 9.27 -1.57
CA GLY A 58 -5.62 8.73 -2.66
C GLY A 58 -4.23 8.43 -2.14
N SER A 59 -3.64 7.32 -2.59
CA SER A 59 -2.22 7.04 -2.41
C SER A 59 -1.65 6.69 -3.77
N PHE A 60 -0.64 7.45 -4.18
CA PHE A 60 -0.04 7.37 -5.50
C PHE A 60 1.46 7.11 -5.37
N LEU A 61 1.96 6.23 -6.22
CA LEU A 61 3.39 6.04 -6.42
C LEU A 61 3.73 6.44 -7.86
N PHE A 62 4.32 7.63 -8.01
CA PHE A 62 4.80 8.13 -9.30
C PHE A 62 6.19 7.61 -9.57
N LEU A 63 6.33 6.87 -10.67
CA LEU A 63 7.56 6.21 -11.09
C LEU A 63 8.03 6.80 -12.41
N GLY A 64 9.34 7.04 -12.53
CA GLY A 64 9.94 7.50 -13.78
C GLY A 64 11.23 8.31 -13.57
N PRO A 65 11.94 8.70 -14.63
CA PRO A 65 13.14 9.54 -14.53
C PRO A 65 12.90 10.91 -13.88
N ALA A 66 13.97 11.57 -13.43
CA ALA A 66 13.87 12.95 -12.99
C ALA A 66 13.44 13.86 -14.15
N GLY A 67 12.69 14.92 -13.86
CA GLY A 67 12.28 15.92 -14.86
C GLY A 67 11.05 15.55 -15.72
N VAL A 68 10.50 14.34 -15.61
CA VAL A 68 9.32 13.91 -16.40
C VAL A 68 7.97 14.45 -15.90
N GLY A 69 7.96 15.33 -14.89
CA GLY A 69 6.74 15.96 -14.38
C GLY A 69 6.10 15.31 -13.15
N LYS A 70 6.72 14.30 -12.50
CA LYS A 70 6.17 13.65 -11.29
C LYS A 70 5.82 14.64 -10.18
N THR A 71 6.78 15.50 -9.83
CA THR A 71 6.59 16.54 -8.80
C THR A 71 5.61 17.60 -9.26
N GLU A 72 5.58 17.90 -10.57
CA GLU A 72 4.71 18.91 -11.13
C GLU A 72 3.25 18.48 -11.03
N LEU A 73 2.94 17.23 -11.41
CA LEU A 73 1.62 16.65 -11.22
C LEU A 73 1.15 16.70 -9.76
N ALA A 74 2.04 16.42 -8.81
CA ALA A 74 1.70 16.55 -7.39
C ALA A 74 1.36 18.01 -7.00
N LYS A 75 2.10 18.98 -7.54
CA LYS A 75 1.90 20.41 -7.25
C LYS A 75 0.61 20.93 -7.87
N THR A 76 0.37 20.61 -9.14
CA THR A 76 -0.88 20.94 -9.83
C THR A 76 -2.06 20.32 -9.10
N LEU A 77 -1.95 19.07 -8.66
CA LEU A 77 -3.00 18.43 -7.86
C LEU A 77 -3.25 19.16 -6.54
N ALA A 78 -2.20 19.59 -5.85
CA ALA A 78 -2.34 20.37 -4.61
C ALA A 78 -3.02 21.72 -4.87
N LEU A 79 -2.66 22.40 -5.96
CA LEU A 79 -3.28 23.66 -6.38
C LEU A 79 -4.77 23.47 -6.70
N GLU A 80 -5.14 22.44 -7.46
CA GLU A 80 -6.53 22.20 -7.85
C GLU A 80 -7.43 21.80 -6.66
N LEU A 81 -6.88 21.08 -5.68
CA LEU A 81 -7.68 20.53 -4.57
C LEU A 81 -7.67 21.39 -3.31
N PHE A 82 -6.62 22.18 -3.10
CA PHE A 82 -6.43 22.96 -1.87
C PHE A 82 -6.17 24.44 -2.15
N ASP A 83 -6.32 24.89 -3.40
CA ASP A 83 -6.05 26.26 -3.86
C ASP A 83 -4.64 26.77 -3.52
N SER A 84 -3.71 25.86 -3.16
CA SER A 84 -2.36 26.20 -2.71
C SER A 84 -1.40 25.03 -2.78
N THR A 85 -0.20 25.29 -3.29
CA THR A 85 0.93 24.35 -3.23
C THR A 85 1.56 24.26 -1.84
N GLU A 86 1.33 25.25 -0.97
CA GLU A 86 1.88 25.28 0.40
C GLU A 86 1.21 24.25 1.32
N SER A 87 0.03 23.76 0.92
CA SER A 87 -0.66 22.64 1.58
C SER A 87 0.04 21.30 1.31
N MET A 88 1.00 21.25 0.38
CA MET A 88 1.82 20.07 0.13
C MET A 88 2.94 19.96 1.17
N ILE A 89 2.90 18.90 1.96
CA ILE A 89 4.01 18.53 2.83
C ILE A 89 5.01 17.70 2.02
N ARG A 90 6.16 18.29 1.70
CA ARG A 90 7.24 17.60 0.99
C ARG A 90 8.18 16.92 1.98
N ILE A 91 8.31 15.60 1.87
CA ILE A 91 9.27 14.80 2.65
C ILE A 91 10.35 14.29 1.69
N ASP A 92 11.59 14.69 1.92
CA ASP A 92 12.73 14.17 1.16
C ASP A 92 13.22 12.87 1.77
N MET A 93 12.85 11.74 1.17
CA MET A 93 13.23 10.41 1.66
C MET A 93 14.74 10.14 1.64
N SER A 94 15.54 10.91 0.90
CA SER A 94 17.01 10.77 0.94
C SER A 94 17.60 11.15 2.29
N GLU A 95 16.91 11.97 3.08
CA GLU A 95 17.30 12.36 4.43
C GLU A 95 16.98 11.29 5.49
N TYR A 96 16.18 10.27 5.13
CA TYR A 96 15.65 9.25 6.05
C TYR A 96 16.18 7.84 5.79
N THR A 97 17.36 7.73 5.17
CA THR A 97 18.02 6.44 4.89
C THR A 97 18.49 5.72 6.16
N GLU A 98 18.81 6.47 7.22
CA GLU A 98 19.28 5.92 8.50
C GLU A 98 18.14 5.72 9.49
N SER A 99 18.19 4.62 10.26
CA SER A 99 17.17 4.26 11.25
C SER A 99 16.90 5.35 12.29
N HIS A 100 17.90 6.17 12.63
CA HIS A 100 17.77 7.27 13.59
C HIS A 100 17.11 8.53 13.00
N SER A 101 17.11 8.70 11.68
CA SER A 101 16.46 9.83 11.00
C SER A 101 14.94 9.75 11.05
N ILE A 102 14.36 8.54 11.16
CA ILE A 102 12.91 8.30 11.26
C ILE A 102 12.30 8.99 12.48
N ALA A 103 13.07 9.15 13.56
CA ALA A 103 12.62 9.86 14.76
C ALA A 103 12.25 11.33 14.49
N ARG A 104 12.81 11.95 13.45
CA ARG A 104 12.44 13.31 13.02
C ARG A 104 11.07 13.36 12.33
N LEU A 105 10.68 12.29 11.64
CA LEU A 105 9.40 12.20 10.93
C LEU A 105 8.23 11.92 11.88
N ILE A 106 8.44 11.01 12.84
CA ILE A 106 7.40 10.59 13.81
C ILE A 106 7.38 11.51 15.04
N GLY A 107 8.49 12.20 15.32
CA GLY A 107 8.68 13.01 16.51
C GLY A 107 9.08 12.18 17.74
N ALA A 108 9.69 12.83 18.73
CA ALA A 108 9.93 12.22 20.04
C ALA A 108 8.67 12.29 20.91
N LEU A 109 8.43 11.22 21.68
CA LEU A 109 7.24 10.92 22.52
C LEU A 109 6.71 12.11 23.35
N PRO A 110 5.38 12.18 23.64
CA PRO A 110 4.39 11.11 23.58
C PRO A 110 3.76 10.90 22.19
N ALA A 111 3.41 9.64 21.90
CA ALA A 111 2.81 9.22 20.64
C ALA A 111 1.47 9.95 20.41
N ARG A 112 1.41 10.75 19.34
CA ARG A 112 0.16 11.35 18.86
C ARG A 112 -0.26 10.62 17.60
N THR A 113 -1.47 10.09 17.59
CA THR A 113 -2.07 9.55 16.38
C THR A 113 -2.38 10.72 15.43
N VAL A 114 -1.88 10.63 14.20
CA VAL A 114 -2.18 11.59 13.13
C VAL A 114 -3.11 10.89 12.15
N ASP A 115 -4.25 11.52 11.87
CA ASP A 115 -5.22 11.02 10.91
C ASP A 115 -4.87 11.49 9.49
N PHE A 116 -4.70 10.54 8.57
CA PHE A 116 -4.39 10.77 7.15
C PHE A 116 -5.58 10.48 6.22
N THR A 117 -6.78 10.24 6.78
CA THR A 117 -7.98 9.90 6.00
C THR A 117 -8.31 10.98 4.96
N ASN A 118 -8.11 12.27 5.32
CA ASN A 118 -8.31 13.38 4.39
C ASN A 118 -7.01 13.87 3.71
N THR A 119 -6.03 13.00 3.54
CA THR A 119 -4.75 13.31 2.88
C THR A 119 -4.66 12.62 1.51
N ILE A 120 -3.87 13.19 0.61
CA ILE A 120 -3.40 12.50 -0.59
C ILE A 120 -1.90 12.26 -0.41
N ILE A 121 -1.49 11.00 -0.49
CA ILE A 121 -0.09 10.60 -0.34
C ILE A 121 0.49 10.41 -1.72
N VAL A 122 1.50 11.21 -2.07
CA VAL A 122 2.26 11.04 -3.33
C VAL A 122 3.69 10.64 -3.00
N LEU A 123 4.06 9.44 -3.42
CA LEU A 123 5.42 8.93 -3.35
C LEU A 123 6.04 9.10 -4.74
N THR A 124 7.20 9.75 -4.83
CA THR A 124 7.94 9.86 -6.10
C THR A 124 9.19 9.00 -6.03
N SER A 125 9.39 8.14 -7.02
CA SER A 125 10.61 7.33 -7.12
C SER A 125 11.18 7.35 -8.53
N ASN A 126 12.51 7.30 -8.60
CA ASN A 126 13.25 7.10 -9.84
C ASN A 126 13.48 5.61 -10.14
N ILE A 127 12.92 4.70 -9.34
CA ILE A 127 12.95 3.26 -9.62
C ILE A 127 12.32 3.02 -10.99
N GLY A 128 13.03 2.27 -11.83
CA GLY A 128 12.62 1.96 -13.19
C GLY A 128 12.99 3.03 -14.22
N ALA A 129 13.62 4.13 -13.81
CA ALA A 129 14.10 5.16 -14.73
C ALA A 129 15.10 4.60 -15.76
N GLN A 130 15.97 3.65 -15.38
CA GLN A 130 16.91 3.05 -16.33
C GLN A 130 16.20 2.31 -17.46
N TYR A 131 15.13 1.56 -17.17
CA TYR A 131 14.37 0.83 -18.18
C TYR A 131 13.58 1.77 -19.10
N ILE A 132 13.11 2.89 -18.55
CA ILE A 132 12.43 3.94 -19.32
C ILE A 132 13.40 4.65 -20.26
N LEU A 133 14.60 4.98 -19.77
CA LEU A 133 15.64 5.65 -20.56
C LEU A 133 16.19 4.70 -21.64
N GLU A 134 16.41 3.43 -21.33
CA GLU A 134 16.85 2.40 -22.29
C GLU A 134 15.86 2.23 -23.46
N GLU A 135 14.55 2.26 -23.21
CA GLU A 135 13.52 2.17 -24.27
C GLU A 135 13.43 3.45 -25.12
N VAL A 136 13.72 4.62 -24.52
CA VAL A 136 13.76 5.90 -25.26
C VAL A 136 15.02 5.99 -26.13
N GLU A 137 16.16 5.49 -25.65
CA GLU A 137 17.44 5.48 -26.38
C GLU A 137 17.50 4.38 -27.44
N ASN A 138 16.95 3.20 -27.15
CA ASN A 138 16.85 2.09 -28.08
C ASN A 138 15.38 1.69 -28.24
N PRO A 139 14.58 2.49 -28.99
CA PRO A 139 13.20 2.14 -29.26
C PRO A 139 13.19 0.80 -29.97
N SER A 140 12.77 -0.24 -29.26
CA SER A 140 12.57 -1.54 -29.87
C SER A 140 11.62 -1.34 -31.05
N SER A 141 11.91 -1.95 -32.20
CA SER A 141 11.23 -1.74 -33.49
C SER A 141 9.73 -2.08 -33.51
N THR A 142 9.16 -2.37 -32.35
CA THR A 142 7.73 -2.32 -32.07
C THR A 142 7.38 -0.96 -31.50
N GLY A 143 6.91 -0.04 -32.34
CA GLY A 143 6.31 1.24 -31.95
C GLY A 143 5.02 1.12 -31.11
N LYS A 144 5.03 0.30 -30.06
CA LYS A 144 3.97 0.16 -29.08
C LYS A 144 4.27 1.11 -27.93
N ARG A 145 3.60 2.26 -27.97
CA ARG A 145 3.28 3.13 -26.82
C ARG A 145 3.26 2.29 -25.54
N PHE A 146 4.09 2.62 -24.55
CA PHE A 146 4.08 2.17 -23.15
C PHE A 146 2.93 1.19 -22.82
N ASP A 147 3.04 -0.05 -23.27
CA ASP A 147 1.99 -1.05 -23.09
C ASP A 147 2.15 -1.67 -21.70
N GLY A 148 1.03 -2.11 -21.12
CA GLY A 148 0.85 -2.57 -19.75
C GLY A 148 1.85 -3.60 -19.24
N LYS A 149 2.71 -4.19 -20.08
CA LYS A 149 3.82 -5.05 -19.67
C LYS A 149 4.86 -4.36 -18.79
N LEU A 150 5.31 -3.14 -19.09
CA LEU A 150 6.29 -2.46 -18.23
C LEU A 150 5.64 -1.97 -16.94
N SER A 151 4.40 -1.47 -17.02
CA SER A 151 3.57 -1.17 -15.83
C SER A 151 3.38 -2.42 -14.98
N GLN A 152 3.12 -3.58 -15.59
CA GLN A 152 2.96 -4.85 -14.89
C GLN A 152 4.29 -5.34 -14.34
N ILE A 153 5.42 -5.21 -15.02
CA ILE A 153 6.73 -5.58 -14.47
C ILE A 153 7.10 -4.68 -13.29
N ILE A 154 6.85 -3.37 -13.38
CA ILE A 154 7.14 -2.43 -12.30
C ILE A 154 6.16 -2.62 -11.15
N LYS A 155 4.86 -2.80 -11.42
CA LYS A 155 3.85 -3.21 -10.42
C LYS A 155 4.23 -4.52 -9.80
N ASP A 156 4.54 -5.56 -10.57
CA ASP A 156 4.96 -6.86 -10.09
C ASP A 156 6.28 -6.78 -9.34
N ARG A 157 7.19 -5.84 -9.60
CA ARG A 157 8.45 -5.72 -8.84
C ARG A 157 8.26 -4.90 -7.55
N VAL A 158 7.43 -3.86 -7.59
CA VAL A 158 7.02 -3.05 -6.43
C VAL A 158 6.02 -3.79 -5.54
N MET A 159 5.20 -4.68 -6.10
CA MET A 159 4.16 -5.49 -5.44
C MET A 159 4.61 -6.93 -5.17
N LYS A 160 5.58 -7.51 -5.92
CA LYS A 160 6.27 -8.77 -5.52
C LYS A 160 6.93 -8.57 -4.19
N GLU A 161 7.44 -7.38 -3.95
CA GLU A 161 7.79 -6.94 -2.62
C GLU A 161 6.56 -6.33 -1.99
N CYS A 162 5.60 -7.13 -1.51
CA CYS A 162 4.76 -6.68 -0.40
C CYS A 162 5.68 -6.69 0.82
N PRO A 163 6.36 -5.57 1.17
CA PRO A 163 7.53 -5.65 2.03
C PRO A 163 7.17 -6.11 3.45
N PRO A 164 6.00 -5.73 4.02
CA PRO A 164 5.50 -6.28 5.28
C PRO A 164 5.33 -7.80 5.25
N CYS A 165 4.66 -8.37 4.23
CA CYS A 165 4.42 -9.82 4.16
C CYS A 165 5.71 -10.60 3.95
N ARG A 166 6.56 -10.18 2.99
CA ARG A 166 7.85 -10.86 2.73
C ARG A 166 8.84 -10.77 3.90
N ARG A 167 8.82 -9.69 4.69
CA ARG A 167 9.61 -9.61 5.94
C ARG A 167 9.03 -10.43 7.09
N PHE A 168 7.72 -10.60 7.11
CA PHE A 168 7.02 -11.30 8.19
C PHE A 168 7.01 -12.82 8.01
N THR A 169 6.79 -13.33 6.80
CA THR A 169 6.66 -14.78 6.53
C THR A 169 7.86 -15.60 6.99
N PRO A 170 9.13 -15.20 6.77
CA PRO A 170 10.27 -15.97 7.29
C PRO A 170 10.26 -16.07 8.81
N LYS A 171 9.91 -14.98 9.50
CA LYS A 171 9.80 -14.93 10.97
C LYS A 171 8.66 -15.83 11.47
N LEU A 172 7.52 -15.82 10.78
CA LEU A 172 6.40 -16.70 11.09
C LEU A 172 6.72 -18.17 10.81
N ALA A 173 7.45 -18.48 9.74
CA ALA A 173 7.92 -19.83 9.43
C ALA A 173 8.87 -20.38 10.50
N GLU A 174 9.75 -19.53 11.01
CA GLU A 174 10.61 -19.88 12.14
C GLU A 174 9.80 -20.17 13.41
N ALA A 175 8.88 -19.27 13.77
CA ALA A 175 8.01 -19.46 14.94
C ALA A 175 7.13 -20.71 14.82
N PHE A 176 6.54 -20.95 13.65
CA PHE A 176 5.74 -22.14 13.36
C PHE A 176 6.52 -23.43 13.56
N LYS A 177 7.77 -23.50 13.06
CA LYS A 177 8.64 -24.67 13.23
C LYS A 177 8.98 -24.92 14.70
N ARG A 178 9.28 -23.87 15.47
CA ARG A 178 9.56 -23.98 16.91
C ARG A 178 8.34 -24.46 17.70
N LEU A 179 7.19 -23.82 17.50
CA LEU A 179 5.93 -24.19 18.16
C LEU A 179 5.49 -25.61 17.81
N SER A 180 5.69 -26.03 16.56
CA SER A 180 5.39 -27.42 16.13
C SER A 180 6.25 -28.46 16.84
N ASN A 181 7.44 -28.09 17.31
CA ASN A 181 8.35 -28.97 18.05
C ASN A 181 8.12 -28.94 19.57
N GLU A 182 7.71 -27.80 20.12
CA GLU A 182 7.57 -27.57 21.57
C GLU A 182 6.16 -27.89 22.10
N VAL A 183 5.13 -27.63 21.31
CA VAL A 183 3.73 -27.73 21.75
C VAL A 183 3.18 -29.12 21.41
N LYS A 184 2.80 -29.90 22.44
CA LYS A 184 2.14 -31.22 22.25
C LYS A 184 0.74 -31.12 21.62
N LYS A 185 0.09 -29.96 21.71
CA LYS A 185 -1.22 -29.70 21.08
C LYS A 185 -1.02 -29.47 19.58
N LYS A 186 -1.77 -30.22 18.77
CA LYS A 186 -1.83 -30.02 17.32
C LYS A 186 -2.59 -28.74 17.00
N PHE A 187 -2.00 -27.86 16.20
CA PHE A 187 -2.65 -26.71 15.58
C PHE A 187 -2.40 -26.77 14.08
N ASP A 188 -3.32 -26.19 13.31
CA ASP A 188 -3.20 -26.04 11.87
C ASP A 188 -3.08 -24.55 11.53
N MET A 189 -2.25 -24.22 10.56
CA MET A 189 -2.17 -22.88 10.00
C MET A 189 -2.58 -22.93 8.53
N VAL A 190 -3.40 -21.96 8.13
CA VAL A 190 -3.91 -21.84 6.77
C VAL A 190 -3.59 -20.45 6.23
N SER A 191 -2.81 -20.41 5.15
CA SER A 191 -2.53 -19.19 4.40
C SER A 191 -3.72 -18.85 3.52
N VAL A 192 -4.17 -17.59 3.59
CA VAL A 192 -5.22 -17.05 2.72
C VAL A 192 -4.58 -15.96 1.89
N SER A 193 -4.51 -16.17 0.57
CA SER A 193 -3.79 -15.24 -0.32
C SER A 193 -4.65 -14.07 -0.76
N CYS A 194 -4.10 -12.88 -0.62
CA CYS A 194 -4.60 -11.64 -1.23
C CYS A 194 -3.91 -11.31 -2.57
N ASN A 195 -3.03 -12.19 -3.08
CA ASN A 195 -2.29 -11.93 -4.33
C ASN A 195 -3.26 -11.86 -5.51
N GLU A 196 -2.94 -11.04 -6.51
CA GLU A 196 -3.77 -10.87 -7.71
C GLU A 196 -3.59 -12.00 -8.75
N ASN A 197 -2.41 -12.63 -8.81
CA ASN A 197 -2.11 -13.71 -9.76
C ASN A 197 -1.60 -15.01 -9.09
N SER A 198 -1.88 -16.14 -9.74
CA SER A 198 -1.61 -17.49 -9.21
C SER A 198 -0.12 -17.84 -9.21
N GLU A 199 0.62 -17.39 -10.23
CA GLU A 199 2.05 -17.69 -10.37
C GLU A 199 2.88 -17.08 -9.22
N SER A 200 2.57 -15.83 -8.83
CA SER A 200 3.20 -15.16 -7.68
C SER A 200 2.81 -15.81 -6.36
N PHE A 201 1.59 -16.34 -6.26
CA PHE A 201 1.17 -17.11 -5.10
C PHE A 201 1.94 -18.42 -4.99
N ASP A 202 2.04 -19.20 -6.07
CA ASP A 202 2.72 -20.50 -6.09
C ASP A 202 4.22 -20.35 -5.79
N GLU A 203 4.87 -19.31 -6.34
CA GLU A 203 6.27 -19.02 -6.08
C GLU A 203 6.51 -18.69 -4.60
N TYR A 204 5.67 -17.84 -4.00
CA TYR A 204 5.79 -17.40 -2.61
C TYR A 204 5.38 -18.48 -1.60
N PHE A 205 4.37 -19.28 -1.92
CA PHE A 205 3.85 -20.33 -1.04
C PHE A 205 4.87 -21.47 -0.82
N LYS A 206 5.79 -21.70 -1.77
CA LYS A 206 6.88 -22.70 -1.62
C LYS A 206 7.75 -22.48 -0.39
N GLU A 207 7.81 -21.27 0.14
CA GLU A 207 8.60 -20.92 1.33
C GLU A 207 7.86 -21.24 2.66
N MET A 208 6.57 -21.60 2.60
CA MET A 208 5.69 -21.74 3.76
C MET A 208 5.52 -23.20 4.19
N PRO A 209 5.75 -23.56 5.49
CA PRO A 209 5.57 -24.93 5.99
C PRO A 209 4.13 -25.33 6.32
N TRP A 210 3.13 -24.48 6.01
CA TRP A 210 1.72 -24.67 6.37
C TRP A 210 0.81 -24.78 5.15
N LYS A 211 -0.49 -25.07 5.37
CA LYS A 211 -1.48 -25.26 4.30
C LYS A 211 -1.92 -23.90 3.74
N ALA A 212 -2.48 -23.87 2.54
CA ALA A 212 -3.12 -22.67 1.99
C ALA A 212 -4.52 -22.98 1.50
N LEU A 213 -5.38 -21.96 1.54
CA LEU A 213 -6.63 -21.96 0.80
C LEU A 213 -6.32 -22.00 -0.71
N PRO A 214 -7.01 -22.82 -1.52
CA PRO A 214 -6.81 -22.85 -2.95
C PRO A 214 -6.99 -21.46 -3.57
N PHE A 215 -6.03 -21.05 -4.41
CA PHE A 215 -6.05 -19.72 -5.03
C PHE A 215 -7.31 -19.45 -5.86
N SER A 216 -7.90 -20.51 -6.43
CA SER A 216 -9.15 -20.43 -7.20
C SER A 216 -10.39 -20.11 -6.35
N ASP A 217 -10.34 -20.35 -5.03
CA ASP A 217 -11.48 -20.19 -4.10
C ASP A 217 -11.51 -18.76 -3.52
N ARG A 218 -11.69 -17.79 -4.41
CA ARG A 218 -11.65 -16.35 -4.06
C ARG A 218 -12.82 -15.94 -3.17
N ASP A 219 -14.00 -16.49 -3.39
CA ASP A 219 -15.20 -16.17 -2.62
C ASP A 219 -14.99 -16.51 -1.13
N ARG A 220 -14.39 -17.68 -0.85
CA ARG A 220 -14.07 -18.07 0.52
C ARG A 220 -12.98 -17.20 1.13
N SER A 221 -11.99 -16.75 0.34
CA SER A 221 -10.98 -15.79 0.79
C SER A 221 -11.63 -14.48 1.27
N THR A 222 -12.53 -13.92 0.46
CA THR A 222 -13.29 -12.69 0.79
C THR A 222 -14.15 -12.90 2.04
N GLN A 223 -14.92 -13.99 2.11
CA GLN A 223 -15.76 -14.30 3.27
C GLN A 223 -14.96 -14.43 4.57
N LEU A 224 -13.76 -15.03 4.53
CA LEU A 224 -12.88 -15.13 5.69
C LEU A 224 -12.33 -13.77 6.10
N GLY A 225 -11.95 -12.93 5.13
CA GLY A 225 -11.52 -11.55 5.37
C GLY A 225 -12.60 -10.73 6.07
N GLU A 226 -13.84 -10.77 5.57
CA GLU A 226 -14.99 -10.09 6.18
C GLU A 226 -15.32 -10.65 7.57
N LYS A 227 -15.38 -11.98 7.71
CA LYS A 227 -15.73 -12.65 8.97
C LYS A 227 -14.79 -12.28 10.12
N TYR A 228 -13.50 -12.17 9.83
CA TYR A 228 -12.47 -11.89 10.83
C TYR A 228 -11.99 -10.43 10.82
N GLY A 229 -12.63 -9.54 10.05
CA GLY A 229 -12.33 -8.10 10.05
C GLY A 229 -10.93 -7.76 9.52
N VAL A 230 -10.45 -8.48 8.51
CA VAL A 230 -9.11 -8.24 7.94
C VAL A 230 -9.12 -7.03 7.01
N GLU A 231 -8.56 -5.91 7.48
CA GLU A 231 -8.51 -4.65 6.71
C GLU A 231 -7.18 -4.42 5.97
N GLY A 232 -6.13 -5.18 6.32
CA GLY A 232 -4.78 -5.00 5.78
C GLY A 232 -3.91 -6.25 5.87
N ILE A 233 -2.73 -6.21 5.23
CA ILE A 233 -1.78 -7.32 5.18
C ILE A 233 -0.37 -6.90 5.64
N PRO A 234 0.42 -7.78 6.29
CA PRO A 234 0.05 -9.13 6.72
C PRO A 234 -0.96 -9.08 7.87
N ALA A 235 -1.86 -10.07 7.90
CA ALA A 235 -2.76 -10.33 9.02
C ALA A 235 -2.52 -11.75 9.52
N LEU A 236 -2.55 -11.93 10.84
CA LEU A 236 -2.44 -13.22 11.51
C LEU A 236 -3.50 -13.24 12.60
N ILE A 237 -4.59 -13.97 12.33
CA ILE A 237 -5.69 -14.14 13.27
C ILE A 237 -5.55 -15.52 13.90
N ILE A 238 -5.54 -15.58 15.23
CA ILE A 238 -5.53 -16.84 15.96
C ILE A 238 -6.95 -17.13 16.40
N VAL A 239 -7.43 -18.32 16.07
CA VAL A 239 -8.79 -18.76 16.40
C VAL A 239 -8.76 -20.04 17.22
N SER A 240 -9.79 -20.25 18.02
CA SER A 240 -10.02 -21.48 18.75
C SER A 240 -10.46 -22.63 17.82
N SER A 241 -10.59 -23.84 18.36
CA SER A 241 -11.20 -24.97 17.64
C SER A 241 -12.69 -24.75 17.31
N THR A 242 -13.35 -23.79 17.97
CA THR A 242 -14.72 -23.35 17.69
C THR A 242 -14.78 -22.19 16.69
N TYR A 243 -13.64 -21.79 16.12
CA TYR A 243 -13.50 -20.65 15.19
C TYR A 243 -13.80 -19.28 15.80
N GLU A 244 -13.73 -19.18 17.13
CA GLU A 244 -13.82 -17.90 17.84
C GLU A 244 -12.44 -17.23 17.84
N ILE A 245 -12.41 -15.90 17.70
CA ILE A 245 -11.16 -15.14 17.68
C ILE A 245 -10.54 -15.18 19.07
N LEU A 246 -9.33 -15.72 19.18
CA LEU A 246 -8.51 -15.65 20.39
C LEU A 246 -7.66 -14.38 20.38
N THR A 247 -7.07 -14.04 19.23
CA THR A 247 -6.43 -12.73 19.01
C THR A 247 -6.53 -12.30 17.54
N PRO A 248 -6.97 -11.06 17.26
CA PRO A 248 -6.92 -10.48 15.93
C PRO A 248 -5.55 -9.85 15.59
N ASP A 249 -4.68 -9.65 16.59
CA ASP A 249 -3.44 -8.86 16.48
C ASP A 249 -2.19 -9.75 16.47
N GLY A 250 -2.31 -10.99 16.00
CA GLY A 250 -1.26 -12.00 16.09
C GLY A 250 0.05 -11.60 15.42
N VAL A 251 0.04 -10.69 14.44
CA VAL A 251 1.26 -10.15 13.81
C VAL A 251 2.10 -9.37 14.82
N ASP A 252 1.47 -8.52 15.61
CA ASP A 252 2.16 -7.65 16.56
C ASP A 252 2.56 -8.42 17.82
N GLU A 253 1.74 -9.38 18.26
CA GLU A 253 2.12 -10.32 19.32
C GLU A 253 3.35 -11.15 18.93
N LEU A 254 3.39 -11.66 17.70
CA LEU A 254 4.54 -12.42 17.21
C LEU A 254 5.80 -11.56 17.16
N ARG A 255 5.69 -10.32 16.67
CA ARG A 255 6.82 -9.37 16.65
C ARG A 255 7.33 -9.10 18.05
N ALA A 256 6.44 -8.81 19.01
CA ALA A 256 6.79 -8.57 20.39
C ALA A 256 7.47 -9.79 21.05
N ALA A 257 7.03 -11.00 20.73
CA ALA A 257 7.62 -12.25 21.24
C ALA A 257 9.01 -12.53 20.65
N LEU A 258 9.23 -12.23 19.36
CA LEU A 258 10.55 -12.35 18.73
C LEU A 258 11.56 -11.37 19.32
N ASP A 259 11.12 -10.16 19.68
CA ASP A 259 12.00 -9.10 20.22
C ASP A 259 12.33 -9.30 21.71
N LYS A 260 11.49 -10.03 22.47
CA LYS A 260 11.65 -10.25 23.92
C LYS A 260 12.15 -11.65 24.31
N GLY A 261 12.32 -12.56 23.36
CA GLY A 261 12.50 -13.98 23.65
C GLY A 261 11.15 -14.65 23.93
N PHE A 262 10.94 -15.82 23.35
CA PHE A 262 9.63 -16.46 23.13
C PHE A 262 8.96 -17.09 24.36
N ASP A 263 9.47 -16.88 25.57
CA ASP A 263 9.09 -17.63 26.77
C ASP A 263 7.62 -17.44 27.18
N GLN A 264 6.96 -16.38 26.72
CA GLN A 264 5.58 -16.03 27.11
C GLN A 264 4.48 -16.88 26.44
N TRP A 265 4.78 -17.62 25.36
CA TRP A 265 3.77 -18.42 24.63
C TRP A 265 3.63 -19.88 25.12
N SER A 266 4.37 -20.23 26.18
CA SER A 266 4.44 -21.60 26.72
C SER A 266 3.50 -21.87 27.91
N GLN A 267 2.62 -20.91 28.27
CA GLN A 267 1.61 -21.07 29.33
C GLN A 267 0.21 -21.26 28.76
#